data_AF-A0A077WIT2-F1
#
_entry.id   AF-A0A077WIT2-F1
#
_cell.length_a   1.000
_cell.length_b   1.000
_cell.length_c   1.000
_cell.angle_alpha   90.00
_cell.angle_beta   90.00
_cell.angle_gamma   90.00
#
_symmetry.space_group_name_H-M   'P 1'
#
loop_
_entity.id
_entity.type
_entity.pdbx_description
1 polymer ?
#
loop_
_entity_poly.entity_id
_entity_poly.type
_entity_poly.pdbx_seq_one_letter_code
_entity_poly.pdbx_strand_id
1 'polypeptide(L)'
;MPPKISNTELLTAGAKAYAKKRRKKQKVVESIEFDPASRKDFLTGFRKRKQERKQKAKEKYDERIRQEKIKDRAIIRAERRREVEEKMAALQAMIKGEHPSDDDDEEETVFTKDEDTTNDSEEKQPNVTEFKSNTALTTVTVIEDMDDLEKDY
;
A
#
# COMPACT_ATOMS: atom_id res chain seq x y z
N MET A 1 22.76 -12.32 21.22
CA MET A 1 22.24 -13.12 22.36
C MET A 1 20.80 -13.53 22.05
N PRO A 2 20.35 -14.75 22.38
CA PRO A 2 18.96 -15.13 22.19
C PRO A 2 18.04 -14.21 23.03
N PRO A 3 16.84 -13.87 22.51
CA PRO A 3 15.90 -13.03 23.23
C PRO A 3 15.49 -13.70 24.55
N LYS A 4 15.49 -12.93 25.64
CA LYS A 4 15.09 -13.41 26.97
C LYS A 4 13.58 -13.66 26.96
N ILE A 5 13.19 -14.93 27.01
CA ILE A 5 11.77 -15.32 27.04
C ILE A 5 11.23 -15.00 28.43
N SER A 6 10.09 -14.32 28.49
CA SER A 6 9.45 -13.99 29.76
C SER A 6 8.87 -15.24 30.44
N ASN A 7 8.89 -15.28 31.77
CA ASN A 7 8.35 -16.42 32.52
C ASN A 7 6.86 -16.66 32.22
N THR A 8 6.10 -15.61 31.97
CA THR A 8 4.68 -15.70 31.58
C THR A 8 4.51 -16.36 30.21
N GLU A 9 5.40 -16.12 29.25
CA GLU A 9 5.39 -16.78 27.95
C GLU A 9 5.76 -18.26 28.06
N LEU A 10 6.75 -18.61 28.88
CA LEU A 10 7.13 -20.01 29.11
C LEU A 10 5.96 -20.81 29.70
N LEU A 11 5.28 -20.26 30.70
CA LEU A 11 4.15 -20.91 31.36
C LEU A 11 2.88 -20.93 30.51
N THR A 12 2.69 -19.96 29.60
CA THR A 12 1.50 -19.90 28.72
C THR A 12 1.70 -20.55 27.35
N ALA A 13 2.94 -20.88 26.95
CA ALA A 13 3.26 -21.47 25.66
C ALA A 13 2.51 -22.79 25.41
N GLY A 14 2.41 -23.64 26.44
CA GLY A 14 1.66 -24.89 26.38
C GLY A 14 0.18 -24.65 26.09
N ALA A 15 -0.47 -23.76 26.84
CA ALA A 15 -1.88 -23.41 26.64
C ALA A 15 -2.14 -22.83 25.25
N LYS A 16 -1.26 -21.95 24.75
CA LYS A 16 -1.32 -21.41 23.38
C LYS A 16 -1.21 -22.52 22.33
N ALA A 17 -0.31 -23.48 22.51
CA ALA A 17 -0.15 -24.62 21.61
C ALA A 17 -1.39 -25.53 21.60
N TYR A 18 -1.97 -25.84 22.77
CA TYR A 18 -3.20 -26.62 22.87
C TYR A 18 -4.41 -25.90 22.26
N ALA A 19 -4.55 -24.60 22.48
CA ALA A 19 -5.58 -23.79 21.84
C ALA A 19 -5.44 -23.80 20.32
N LYS A 20 -4.21 -23.70 19.79
CA LYS A 20 -3.94 -23.81 18.35
C LYS A 20 -4.31 -25.19 17.80
N LYS A 21 -3.96 -26.27 18.51
CA LYS A 21 -4.34 -27.64 18.13
C LYS A 21 -5.85 -27.84 18.12
N ARG A 22 -6.57 -27.31 19.13
CA ARG A 22 -8.04 -27.38 19.21
C ARG A 22 -8.71 -26.63 18.05
N ARG A 23 -8.25 -25.41 17.75
CA ARG A 23 -8.74 -24.63 16.58
C ARG A 23 -8.48 -25.34 15.27
N LYS A 24 -7.34 -26.04 15.12
CA LYS A 24 -7.06 -26.86 13.94
C LYS A 24 -8.05 -28.02 13.83
N LYS A 25 -8.28 -28.77 14.91
CA LYS A 25 -9.26 -29.88 14.93
C LYS A 25 -10.68 -29.43 14.59
N GLN A 26 -11.13 -28.29 15.11
CA GLN A 26 -12.45 -27.72 14.78
C GLN A 26 -12.60 -27.31 13.30
N LYS A 27 -11.50 -27.00 12.61
CA LYS A 27 -11.51 -26.66 11.18
C LYS A 27 -11.43 -27.88 10.27
N VAL A 28 -11.14 -29.06 10.83
CA VAL A 28 -11.17 -30.31 10.07
C VAL A 28 -12.64 -30.66 9.84
N VAL A 29 -13.03 -30.75 8.58
CA VAL A 29 -14.37 -31.20 8.19
C VAL A 29 -14.47 -32.70 8.51
N GLU A 30 -15.47 -33.10 9.29
CA GLU A 30 -15.63 -34.48 9.77
C GLU A 30 -15.99 -35.47 8.65
N SER A 31 -16.77 -35.04 7.66
CA SER A 31 -17.18 -35.85 6.51
C SER A 31 -17.28 -35.02 5.24
N ILE A 32 -16.87 -35.60 4.11
CA ILE A 32 -17.04 -35.00 2.78
C ILE A 32 -18.19 -35.73 2.08
N GLU A 33 -19.32 -35.05 1.93
CA GLU A 33 -20.47 -35.56 1.18
C GLU A 33 -20.35 -35.16 -0.30
N PHE A 34 -20.52 -36.14 -1.20
CA PHE A 34 -20.46 -35.92 -2.64
C PHE A 34 -21.86 -35.92 -3.24
N ASP A 35 -22.50 -34.75 -3.22
CA ASP A 35 -23.79 -34.56 -3.86
C ASP A 35 -23.65 -34.66 -5.41
N PRO A 36 -24.38 -35.59 -6.07
CA PRO A 36 -24.35 -35.72 -7.52
C PRO A 36 -24.87 -34.49 -8.26
N ALA A 37 -25.78 -33.68 -7.67
CA ALA A 37 -26.25 -32.45 -8.30
C ALA A 37 -25.14 -31.40 -8.34
N SER A 38 -24.50 -31.14 -7.19
CA SER A 38 -23.31 -30.29 -7.09
C SER A 38 -22.17 -30.72 -8.02
N ARG A 39 -21.98 -32.04 -8.20
CA ARG A 39 -21.01 -32.58 -9.16
C ARG A 39 -21.36 -32.24 -10.60
N LYS A 40 -22.63 -32.34 -11.00
CA LYS A 40 -23.07 -31.99 -12.36
C LYS A 40 -22.83 -30.51 -12.64
N ASP A 41 -23.17 -29.63 -11.71
CA ASP A 41 -22.92 -28.19 -11.83
C ASP A 41 -21.43 -27.87 -11.89
N PHE A 42 -20.61 -28.58 -11.12
CA PHE A 42 -19.16 -28.48 -11.25
C PHE A 42 -18.68 -29.01 -12.60
N LEU A 43 -19.21 -30.09 -13.16
CA LEU A 43 -18.74 -30.58 -14.46
C LEU A 43 -19.20 -29.70 -15.63
N THR A 44 -20.36 -29.05 -15.58
CA THR A 44 -20.86 -28.23 -16.70
C THR A 44 -20.53 -26.74 -16.55
N GLY A 45 -20.34 -26.25 -15.32
CA GLY A 45 -20.15 -24.85 -14.97
C GLY A 45 -18.76 -24.26 -15.23
N PHE A 46 -17.99 -24.75 -16.21
CA PHE A 46 -16.61 -24.29 -16.45
C PHE A 46 -16.50 -22.78 -16.67
N ARG A 47 -17.46 -22.17 -17.39
CA ARG A 47 -17.51 -20.71 -17.61
C ARG A 47 -17.72 -19.95 -16.31
N LYS A 48 -18.64 -20.42 -15.45
CA LYS A 48 -18.90 -19.86 -14.11
C LYS A 48 -17.62 -19.89 -13.28
N ARG A 49 -16.95 -21.04 -13.18
CA ARG A 49 -15.68 -21.15 -12.46
C ARG A 49 -14.56 -20.29 -13.04
N LYS A 50 -14.49 -20.15 -14.37
CA LYS A 50 -13.50 -19.27 -15.01
C LYS A 50 -13.75 -17.81 -14.61
N GLN A 51 -15.00 -17.37 -14.60
CA GLN A 51 -15.38 -16.02 -14.16
C GLN A 51 -15.12 -15.82 -12.66
N GLU A 52 -15.53 -16.77 -11.80
CA GLU A 52 -15.25 -16.73 -10.37
C GLU A 52 -13.76 -16.67 -10.07
N ARG A 53 -12.92 -17.42 -10.80
CA ARG A 53 -11.45 -17.33 -10.63
C ARG A 53 -10.93 -15.95 -10.98
N LYS A 54 -11.42 -15.34 -12.07
CA LYS A 54 -11.05 -13.97 -12.46
C LYS A 54 -11.50 -12.95 -11.40
N GLN A 55 -12.73 -13.07 -10.90
CA GLN A 55 -13.26 -12.21 -9.85
C GLN A 55 -12.47 -12.34 -8.56
N LYS A 56 -12.23 -13.57 -8.08
CA LYS A 56 -11.40 -13.82 -6.88
C LYS A 56 -9.98 -13.29 -7.02
N ALA A 57 -9.39 -13.35 -8.22
CA ALA A 57 -8.07 -12.79 -8.47
C ALA A 57 -8.09 -11.25 -8.35
N LYS A 58 -9.12 -10.61 -8.91
CA LYS A 58 -9.36 -9.17 -8.80
C LYS A 58 -9.59 -8.75 -7.35
N GLU A 59 -10.50 -9.41 -6.64
CA GLU A 59 -10.79 -9.16 -5.22
C GLU A 59 -9.54 -9.27 -4.35
N LYS A 60 -8.73 -10.31 -4.52
CA LYS A 60 -7.45 -10.46 -3.79
C LYS A 60 -6.43 -9.38 -4.10
N TYR A 61 -6.47 -8.80 -5.31
CA TYR A 61 -5.60 -7.70 -5.68
C TYR A 61 -6.10 -6.40 -5.04
N ASP A 62 -7.40 -6.13 -5.13
CA ASP A 62 -8.05 -4.97 -4.52
C ASP A 62 -7.89 -4.97 -2.99
N GLU A 63 -8.01 -6.13 -2.34
CA GLU A 63 -7.75 -6.31 -0.92
C GLU A 63 -6.31 -5.98 -0.54
N ARG A 64 -5.33 -6.41 -1.36
CA ARG A 64 -3.91 -6.11 -1.13
C ARG A 64 -3.64 -4.62 -1.26
N ILE A 65 -4.13 -3.98 -2.32
CA ILE A 65 -4.02 -2.53 -2.50
C ILE A 65 -4.64 -1.79 -1.31
N ARG A 66 -5.82 -2.22 -0.86
CA ARG A 66 -6.49 -1.59 0.29
C ARG A 66 -5.64 -1.71 1.55
N GLN A 67 -5.05 -2.88 1.79
CA GLN A 67 -4.17 -3.10 2.94
C GLN A 67 -2.89 -2.26 2.86
N GLU A 68 -2.29 -2.15 1.68
CA GLU A 68 -1.12 -1.28 1.43
C GLU A 68 -1.46 0.19 1.71
N LYS A 69 -2.54 0.71 1.12
CA LYS A 69 -3.02 2.08 1.39
C LYS A 69 -3.31 2.37 2.87
N ILE A 70 -3.70 1.36 3.65
CA ILE A 70 -3.92 1.50 5.09
C ILE A 70 -2.58 1.55 5.83
N LYS A 71 -1.63 0.69 5.45
CA LYS A 71 -0.27 0.67 6.01
C LYS A 71 0.46 1.98 5.73
N ASP A 72 0.42 2.47 4.49
CA ASP A 72 1.08 3.73 4.10
C ASP A 72 0.50 4.91 4.90
N ARG A 73 -0.83 4.96 5.04
CA ARG A 73 -1.49 5.96 5.90
C ARG A 73 -1.12 5.83 7.37
N ALA A 74 -0.86 4.61 7.86
CA ALA A 74 -0.43 4.41 9.24
C ALA A 74 1.02 4.89 9.45
N ILE A 75 1.91 4.64 8.47
CA ILE A 75 3.30 5.07 8.46
C ILE A 75 3.37 6.60 8.46
N ILE A 76 2.72 7.26 7.51
CA ILE A 76 2.72 8.73 7.40
C ILE A 76 2.18 9.39 8.68
N ARG A 77 1.13 8.82 9.30
CA ARG A 77 0.61 9.33 10.58
C ARG A 77 1.58 9.11 11.73
N ALA A 78 2.36 8.04 11.72
CA ALA A 78 3.36 7.78 12.74
C ALA A 78 4.56 8.72 12.60
N GLU A 79 5.02 8.97 11.37
CA GLU A 79 6.08 9.93 11.06
C GLU A 79 5.67 11.34 11.50
N ARG A 80 4.49 11.82 11.10
CA ARG A 80 3.98 13.13 11.55
C ARG A 80 3.88 13.25 13.06
N ARG A 81 3.49 12.18 13.77
CA ARG A 81 3.45 12.21 15.24
C ARG A 81 4.85 12.34 15.83
N ARG A 82 5.84 11.61 15.30
CA ARG A 82 7.24 11.72 15.73
C ARG A 82 7.80 13.11 15.49
N GLU A 83 7.59 13.68 14.30
CA GLU A 83 8.03 15.05 13.99
C GLU A 83 7.41 16.08 14.94
N VAL A 84 6.12 15.93 15.27
CA VAL A 84 5.45 16.81 16.24
C VAL A 84 6.02 16.60 17.65
N GLU A 85 6.25 15.36 18.08
CA GLU A 85 6.86 15.04 19.38
C GLU A 85 8.28 15.61 19.49
N GLU A 86 9.10 15.49 18.45
CA GLU A 86 10.46 16.06 18.37
C GLU A 86 10.44 17.59 18.43
N LYS A 87 9.55 18.23 17.65
CA LYS A 87 9.37 19.70 17.69
C LYS A 87 8.90 20.18 19.06
N MET A 88 7.93 19.49 19.67
CA MET A 88 7.44 19.82 21.01
C MET A 88 8.53 19.64 22.08
N ALA A 89 9.35 18.59 21.97
CA ALA A 89 10.49 18.36 22.86
C ALA A 89 11.54 19.46 22.71
N ALA A 90 11.86 19.87 21.48
CA ALA A 90 12.78 20.98 21.19
C ALA A 90 12.27 22.31 21.78
N LEU A 91 10.99 22.64 21.57
CA LEU A 91 10.36 23.82 22.17
C LEU A 91 10.36 23.76 23.70
N GLN A 92 10.08 22.59 24.28
CA GLN A 92 10.13 22.41 25.74
C GLN A 92 11.54 22.60 26.30
N ALA A 93 12.57 22.12 25.59
CA ALA A 93 13.97 22.34 25.96
C ALA A 93 14.36 23.83 25.93
N MET A 94 13.94 24.55 24.88
CA MET A 94 14.14 26.01 24.79
C MET A 94 13.45 26.76 25.94
N ILE A 95 12.20 26.43 26.26
CA ILE A 95 11.45 27.06 27.36
C ILE A 95 12.07 26.76 28.73
N LYS A 96 12.61 25.56 28.93
CA LYS A 96 13.23 25.14 30.20
C LYS A 96 14.61 25.78 30.43
N GLY A 97 15.15 26.52 29.46
CA GLY A 97 16.40 27.27 29.59
C GLY A 97 17.65 26.39 29.60
N GLU A 98 17.55 25.15 29.15
CA GLU A 98 18.67 24.21 29.06
C GLU A 98 19.34 24.40 27.69
N HIS A 99 20.15 25.45 27.58
CA HIS A 99 20.92 25.81 26.38
C HIS A 99 22.09 24.81 26.25
N PRO A 100 22.13 23.90 25.25
CA PRO A 100 23.42 23.42 24.77
C PRO A 100 24.12 24.62 24.09
N SER A 101 25.36 24.90 24.50
CA SER A 101 26.22 25.90 23.88
C SER A 101 26.50 25.57 22.41
N ASP A 102 26.62 26.61 21.58
CA ASP A 102 27.12 26.71 20.19
C ASP A 102 26.31 25.96 19.11
N ASP A 103 26.08 26.49 17.90
CA ASP A 103 26.85 27.46 17.11
C ASP A 103 25.88 28.22 16.18
N ASP A 104 26.23 29.45 15.82
CA ASP A 104 25.51 30.29 14.85
C ASP A 104 25.47 29.63 13.47
N ASP A 105 24.28 29.35 12.94
CA ASP A 105 24.04 29.24 11.50
C ASP A 105 22.78 30.05 11.16
N GLU A 106 23.00 31.31 10.81
CA GLU A 106 22.02 32.20 10.20
C GLU A 106 21.59 31.63 8.84
N GLU A 107 20.63 30.70 8.81
CA GLU A 107 19.94 30.38 7.56
C GLU A 107 18.95 31.51 7.20
N GLU A 108 19.42 32.38 6.32
CA GLU A 108 18.65 33.39 5.60
C GLU A 108 17.49 32.73 4.84
N THR A 109 16.28 32.76 5.43
CA THR A 109 15.06 32.29 4.77
C THR A 109 14.65 33.26 3.66
N VAL A 110 15.12 33.01 2.44
CA VAL A 110 14.65 33.70 1.23
C VAL A 110 13.21 33.26 0.93
N PHE A 111 12.26 34.12 1.25
CA PHE A 111 10.85 33.99 0.90
C PHE A 111 10.68 34.26 -0.61
N THR A 112 10.79 33.24 -1.46
CA THR A 112 10.36 33.34 -2.86
C THR A 112 8.85 33.31 -2.93
N LYS A 113 8.28 34.50 -3.12
CA LYS A 113 6.87 34.74 -3.42
C LYS A 113 6.55 34.22 -4.82
N ASP A 114 6.00 33.01 -4.90
CA ASP A 114 5.36 32.50 -6.12
C ASP A 114 4.02 33.21 -6.32
N GLU A 115 4.01 34.15 -7.26
CA GLU A 115 2.80 34.74 -7.82
C GLU A 115 3.08 35.06 -9.29
N ASP A 116 2.80 34.11 -10.19
CA ASP A 116 2.13 34.48 -11.43
C ASP A 116 1.23 33.35 -11.96
N THR A 117 0.00 33.75 -12.24
CA THR A 117 -1.07 32.98 -12.88
C THR A 117 -1.38 33.74 -14.15
N THR A 118 -1.10 33.21 -15.33
CA THR A 118 -2.01 33.28 -16.51
C THR A 118 -1.43 32.58 -17.74
N ASN A 119 -2.13 31.51 -18.15
CA ASN A 119 -2.65 31.22 -19.49
C ASN A 119 -1.86 31.75 -20.73
N ASP A 120 -1.27 30.85 -21.52
CA ASP A 120 -1.43 30.94 -22.98
C ASP A 120 -1.21 29.62 -23.71
N SER A 121 -1.93 29.49 -24.82
CA SER A 121 -2.17 28.30 -25.62
C SER A 121 -0.92 27.86 -26.42
N GLU A 122 -0.14 26.91 -25.89
CA GLU A 122 0.92 26.26 -26.65
C GLU A 122 0.44 24.92 -27.22
N GLU A 123 0.47 24.82 -28.56
CA GLU A 123 0.28 23.57 -29.30
C GLU A 123 1.19 22.48 -28.71
N LYS A 124 0.60 21.51 -27.99
CA LYS A 124 1.32 20.38 -27.41
C LYS A 124 1.93 19.54 -28.53
N GLN A 125 3.20 19.80 -28.81
CA GLN A 125 4.04 18.93 -29.63
C GLN A 125 4.00 17.50 -29.04
N PRO A 126 3.92 16.45 -29.86
CA PRO A 126 3.85 15.08 -29.37
C PRO A 126 5.08 14.75 -28.53
N ASN A 127 4.86 14.29 -27.30
CA ASN A 127 5.93 13.92 -26.38
C ASN A 127 6.56 12.60 -26.84
N VAL A 128 7.76 12.67 -27.42
CA VAL A 128 8.49 11.48 -27.89
C VAL A 128 9.38 10.96 -26.77
N THR A 129 8.98 9.85 -26.16
CA THR A 129 9.80 9.15 -25.15
C THR A 129 10.51 7.94 -25.78
N GLU A 130 11.84 7.91 -25.75
CA GLU A 130 12.63 6.78 -26.22
C GLU A 130 12.82 5.73 -25.11
N PHE A 131 12.35 4.50 -25.33
CA PHE A 131 12.60 3.38 -24.44
C PHE A 131 13.69 2.48 -25.00
N LYS A 132 14.84 2.40 -24.32
CA LYS A 132 15.93 1.49 -24.66
C LYS A 132 15.76 0.17 -23.91
N SER A 133 15.28 -0.85 -24.60
CA SER A 133 15.43 -2.24 -24.14
C SER A 133 16.66 -2.84 -24.83
N ASN A 134 17.46 -3.66 -24.13
CA ASN A 134 18.69 -4.26 -24.66
C ASN A 134 18.46 -5.22 -25.86
N THR A 135 17.23 -5.34 -26.35
CA THR A 135 16.83 -6.28 -27.40
C THR A 135 15.98 -5.68 -28.52
N ALA A 136 15.42 -4.46 -28.39
CA ALA A 136 14.77 -3.74 -29.49
C ALA A 136 14.59 -2.24 -29.19
N LEU A 137 14.80 -1.40 -30.20
CA LEU A 137 14.41 0.03 -30.19
C LEU A 137 12.98 0.14 -30.73
N THR A 138 12.05 0.61 -29.90
CA THR A 138 10.65 0.85 -30.31
C THR A 138 10.27 2.28 -29.94
N THR A 139 9.85 3.08 -30.93
CA THR A 139 9.28 4.42 -30.72
C THR A 139 7.75 4.31 -30.69
N VAL A 140 7.14 4.92 -29.66
CA VAL A 140 5.67 4.98 -29.50
C VAL A 140 5.29 6.45 -29.38
N THR A 141 4.46 6.92 -30.30
CA THR A 141 3.86 8.26 -30.27
C THR A 141 2.44 8.18 -29.71
N VAL A 142 2.20 8.87 -28.60
CA VAL A 142 0.87 8.97 -27.97
C VAL A 142 0.17 10.20 -28.54
N ILE A 143 -1.02 10.02 -29.12
CA ILE A 143 -1.90 11.08 -29.60
C ILE A 143 -3.13 11.07 -28.70
N GLU A 144 -3.29 12.10 -27.86
CA GLU A 144 -4.34 12.17 -26.83
C GLU A 144 -5.75 12.37 -27.42
N ASP A 145 -5.87 12.83 -28.66
CA ASP A 145 -7.15 13.23 -29.27
C ASP A 145 -7.96 12.08 -29.89
N MET A 146 -7.46 10.83 -29.84
CA MET A 146 -8.17 9.67 -30.42
C MET A 146 -9.33 9.15 -29.52
N ASP A 147 -9.24 9.36 -28.20
CA ASP A 147 -10.22 8.85 -27.24
C ASP A 147 -11.51 9.69 -27.18
N ASP A 148 -11.50 10.92 -27.73
CA ASP A 148 -12.66 11.81 -27.74
C ASP A 148 -13.63 11.55 -28.91
N LEU A 149 -13.25 10.70 -29.88
CA LEU A 149 -14.10 10.34 -31.03
C LEU A 149 -15.15 9.25 -30.74
N GLU A 150 -15.05 8.55 -29.61
CA GLU A 150 -16.00 7.49 -29.23
C GLU A 150 -17.17 7.98 -28.37
N LYS A 151 -17.28 9.29 -28.08
CA LYS A 151 -18.28 9.82 -27.14
C LYS A 151 -19.64 10.21 -27.72
N ASP A 152 -19.81 10.16 -29.04
CA ASP A 152 -21.07 10.51 -29.70
C ASP A 152 -21.67 9.32 -30.47
N TYR A 153 -22.05 8.24 -29.76
CA TYR A 153 -23.06 7.25 -30.21
C TYR A 153 -23.75 6.55 -29.01
#